data_AF-A0AAD8UNR7-F1
#
_entry.id   AF-A0AAD8UNR7-F1
#
_cell.length_a   1.000
_cell.length_b   1.000
_cell.length_c   1.000
_cell.angle_alpha   90.00
_cell.angle_beta   90.00
_cell.angle_gamma   90.00
#
_symmetry.space_group_name_H-M   'P 1'
#
loop_
_entity.id
_entity.type
_entity.pdbx_description
1 polymer ?
#
loop_
_entity_poly.entity_id
_entity_poly.type
_entity_poly.pdbx_seq_one_letter_code
_entity_poly.pdbx_strand_id
1 'polypeptide(L)'
;MNEIRAKALAEKEDEVNAFATLSDAETLRSLEGSFARMSIQSSQTLSEDGFKEILDRLCVAPYYRHHHQFIAQSRLSGAGQWLLQHEKFVAWQNSSSSSLLLIHGIPGSGKSTLCSVFVDSMLSMVSKTSTAAPFGYFYCANPQSEKERRSADDVLRTILFQVSIDPVHRTKLKACLDCEYERQVALARAGKFDLAKLYAPDCVRLILEIAEQDPMTIVIDGVDSVDEIERPVIIDALLSTSHEMFLWARLQVERICR
;
A
#
# COMPACT_ATOMS: atom_id res chain seq x y z
N MET A 1 28.59 -14.00 -66.51
CA MET A 1 28.94 -12.62 -66.09
C MET A 1 27.74 -11.86 -65.50
N ASN A 2 26.50 -12.08 -65.98
CA ASN A 2 25.30 -11.42 -65.45
C ASN A 2 24.83 -11.91 -64.07
N GLU A 3 24.97 -13.19 -63.74
CA GLU A 3 24.53 -13.73 -62.43
C GLU A 3 25.38 -13.24 -61.25
N ILE A 4 26.71 -13.16 -61.42
CA ILE A 4 27.60 -12.67 -60.37
C ILE A 4 27.32 -11.20 -60.04
N ARG A 5 27.01 -10.41 -61.08
CA ARG A 5 26.68 -8.99 -60.94
C ARG A 5 25.30 -8.76 -60.31
N ALA A 6 24.32 -9.62 -60.62
CA ALA A 6 23.00 -9.58 -59.99
C ALA A 6 23.08 -9.96 -58.51
N LYS A 7 23.88 -10.97 -58.16
CA LYS A 7 24.08 -11.38 -56.76
C LYS A 7 24.76 -10.30 -55.93
N ALA A 8 25.80 -9.66 -56.49
CA ALA A 8 26.47 -8.54 -55.83
C ALA A 8 25.59 -7.29 -55.69
N LEU A 9 24.56 -7.11 -56.54
CA LEU A 9 23.60 -6.03 -56.42
C LEU A 9 22.60 -6.30 -55.28
N ALA A 10 22.10 -7.53 -55.19
CA ALA A 10 21.18 -7.95 -54.13
C ALA A 10 21.84 -7.87 -52.75
N GLU A 11 23.10 -8.32 -52.61
CA GLU A 11 23.86 -8.22 -51.36
C GLU A 11 24.03 -6.76 -50.90
N LYS A 12 24.24 -5.82 -51.83
CA LYS A 12 24.30 -4.39 -51.51
C LYS A 12 22.95 -3.79 -51.13
N GLU A 13 21.87 -4.27 -51.73
CA GLU A 13 20.51 -3.80 -51.42
C GLU A 13 20.08 -4.28 -50.02
N ASP A 14 20.48 -5.49 -49.64
CA ASP A 14 20.28 -6.03 -48.29
C ASP A 14 21.10 -5.26 -47.23
N GLU A 15 22.35 -4.88 -47.53
CA GLU A 15 23.17 -4.03 -46.63
C GLU A 15 22.54 -2.64 -46.42
N VAL A 16 22.03 -2.02 -47.49
CA VAL A 16 21.38 -0.71 -47.42
C VAL A 16 20.07 -0.79 -46.62
N ASN A 17 19.27 -1.84 -46.81
CA ASN A 17 18.05 -2.06 -46.04
C ASN A 17 18.34 -2.36 -44.56
N ALA A 18 19.38 -3.14 -44.25
CA ALA A 18 19.80 -3.39 -42.88
C ALA A 18 20.26 -2.11 -42.17
N PHE A 19 21.04 -1.26 -42.86
CA PHE A 19 21.47 0.03 -42.32
C PHE A 19 20.31 1.00 -42.10
N ALA A 20 19.36 1.08 -43.04
CA ALA A 20 18.16 1.89 -42.89
C ALA A 20 17.32 1.43 -41.69
N THR A 21 17.13 0.11 -41.53
CA THR A 21 16.37 -0.47 -40.40
C THR A 21 17.04 -0.23 -39.05
N LEU A 22 18.38 -0.30 -38.98
CA LEU A 22 19.14 -0.01 -37.76
C LEU A 22 19.06 1.47 -37.39
N SER A 23 19.18 2.37 -38.37
CA SER A 23 19.02 3.82 -38.18
C SER A 23 17.60 4.15 -37.69
N ASP A 24 16.57 3.55 -38.28
CA ASP A 24 15.18 3.77 -37.86
C ASP A 24 14.92 3.27 -36.43
N ALA A 25 15.50 2.12 -36.05
CA ALA A 25 15.38 1.58 -34.70
C ALA A 25 16.12 2.43 -33.64
N GLU A 26 17.28 2.99 -33.98
CA GLU A 26 17.99 3.94 -33.11
C GLU A 26 17.24 5.27 -32.99
N THR A 27 16.67 5.76 -34.09
CA THR A 27 15.86 6.98 -34.10
C THR A 27 14.59 6.79 -33.29
N LEU A 28 13.92 5.63 -33.40
CA LEU A 28 12.79 5.24 -32.57
C LEU A 28 13.15 5.14 -31.10
N ARG A 29 14.26 4.48 -30.73
CA ARG A 29 14.72 4.43 -29.33
C ARG A 29 15.08 5.80 -28.77
N SER A 30 15.63 6.68 -29.59
CA SER A 30 15.94 8.06 -29.21
C SER A 30 14.66 8.88 -29.01
N LEU A 31 13.67 8.72 -29.88
CA LEU A 31 12.36 9.34 -29.76
C LEU A 31 11.60 8.80 -28.54
N GLU A 32 11.60 7.50 -28.29
CA GLU A 32 11.02 6.86 -27.10
C GLU A 32 11.69 7.35 -25.82
N GLY A 33 13.03 7.40 -25.80
CA GLY A 33 13.78 7.94 -24.67
C GLY A 33 13.53 9.43 -24.46
N SER A 34 13.30 10.20 -25.53
CA SER A 34 12.92 11.62 -25.46
C SER A 34 11.49 11.78 -24.99
N PHE A 35 10.55 10.95 -25.46
CA PHE A 35 9.16 10.92 -25.02
C PHE A 35 9.05 10.53 -23.55
N ALA A 36 9.82 9.53 -23.10
CA ALA A 36 9.92 9.15 -21.70
C ALA A 36 10.47 10.29 -20.85
N ARG A 37 11.52 11.01 -21.31
CA ARG A 37 12.04 12.19 -20.59
C ARG A 37 11.04 13.34 -20.57
N MET A 38 10.33 13.58 -21.68
CA MET A 38 9.33 14.64 -21.79
C MET A 38 8.07 14.30 -20.97
N SER A 39 7.65 13.04 -20.93
CA SER A 39 6.56 12.58 -20.07
C SER A 39 6.97 12.63 -18.60
N ILE A 40 8.20 12.24 -18.24
CA ILE A 40 8.74 12.38 -16.88
C ILE A 40 8.80 13.87 -16.47
N GLN A 41 9.27 14.76 -17.33
CA GLN A 41 9.43 16.19 -17.00
C GLN A 41 8.10 16.95 -16.95
N SER A 42 7.12 16.55 -17.78
CA SER A 42 5.75 17.09 -17.75
C SER A 42 4.95 16.52 -16.58
N SER A 43 5.17 15.25 -16.23
CA SER A 43 4.54 14.58 -15.08
C SER A 43 5.14 15.05 -13.76
N GLN A 44 6.41 15.46 -13.66
CA GLN A 44 6.97 15.90 -12.37
C GLN A 44 6.24 17.10 -11.77
N THR A 45 5.81 18.08 -12.57
CA THR A 45 5.09 19.27 -12.08
C THR A 45 3.58 19.04 -11.92
N LEU A 46 2.97 18.19 -12.75
CA LEU A 46 1.55 17.79 -12.65
C LEU A 46 1.30 16.70 -11.60
N SER A 47 2.30 15.88 -11.27
CA SER A 47 2.17 14.74 -10.38
C SER A 47 2.19 15.12 -8.90
N GLU A 48 2.78 16.25 -8.50
CA GLU A 48 2.67 16.67 -7.10
C GLU A 48 1.24 17.09 -6.75
N ASP A 49 0.56 17.78 -7.68
CA ASP A 49 -0.83 18.18 -7.52
C ASP A 49 -1.77 16.97 -7.55
N GLY A 50 -1.58 16.04 -8.49
CA GLY A 50 -2.34 14.79 -8.56
C GLY A 50 -2.17 13.91 -7.32
N PHE A 51 -0.92 13.73 -6.86
CA PHE A 51 -0.60 13.01 -5.63
C PHE A 51 -1.26 13.64 -4.40
N LYS A 52 -1.24 14.97 -4.31
CA LYS A 52 -1.88 15.70 -3.22
C LYS A 52 -3.40 15.54 -3.26
N GLU A 53 -4.00 15.58 -4.43
CA GLU A 53 -5.45 15.44 -4.61
C GLU A 53 -5.96 14.03 -4.28
N ILE A 54 -5.24 12.98 -4.67
CA ILE A 54 -5.59 11.62 -4.24
C ILE A 54 -5.37 11.42 -2.74
N LEU A 55 -4.28 11.94 -2.16
CA LEU A 55 -4.04 11.88 -0.72
C LEU A 55 -5.13 12.58 0.10
N ASP A 56 -5.61 13.75 -0.35
CA ASP A 56 -6.68 14.48 0.33
C ASP A 56 -7.98 13.66 0.39
N ARG A 57 -8.27 12.92 -0.69
CA ARG A 57 -9.44 12.03 -0.77
C ARG A 57 -9.28 10.73 0.03
N LEU A 58 -8.03 10.30 0.30
CA LEU A 58 -7.71 9.18 1.19
C LEU A 58 -7.78 9.56 2.67
N CYS A 59 -7.55 10.82 3.01
CA CYS A 59 -7.56 11.32 4.38
C CYS A 59 -9.01 11.46 4.90
N VAL A 60 -9.64 10.33 5.25
CA VAL A 60 -11.03 10.34 5.76
C VAL A 60 -11.09 10.51 7.27
N ALA A 61 -10.09 10.01 8.01
CA ALA A 61 -10.03 10.10 9.45
C ALA A 61 -8.76 10.81 9.94
N PRO A 62 -8.67 12.16 9.89
CA PRO A 62 -7.49 12.90 10.38
C PRO A 62 -7.19 12.64 11.87
N TYR A 63 -8.15 12.03 12.57
CA TYR A 63 -8.12 11.75 14.00
C TYR A 63 -7.55 10.37 14.36
N TYR A 64 -7.06 9.56 13.42
CA TYR A 64 -6.45 8.26 13.73
C TYR A 64 -5.35 8.37 14.80
N ARG A 65 -4.59 9.50 14.77
CA ARG A 65 -3.58 9.83 15.80
C ARG A 65 -4.19 10.17 17.15
N HIS A 66 -5.29 10.91 17.21
CA HIS A 66 -5.94 11.28 18.47
C HIS A 66 -6.43 10.06 19.24
N HIS A 67 -6.91 9.03 18.54
CA HIS A 67 -7.36 7.79 19.17
C HIS A 67 -6.22 6.99 19.76
N HIS A 68 -5.16 6.82 18.98
CA HIS A 68 -3.94 6.23 19.50
C HIS A 68 -3.44 6.99 20.73
N GLN A 69 -3.37 8.33 20.65
CA GLN A 69 -2.92 9.18 21.74
C GLN A 69 -3.80 9.06 22.99
N PHE A 70 -5.14 9.05 22.82
CA PHE A 70 -6.08 8.87 23.93
C PHE A 70 -5.86 7.54 24.65
N ILE A 71 -5.78 6.44 23.89
CA ILE A 71 -5.53 5.11 24.46
C ILE A 71 -4.16 5.10 25.13
N ALA A 72 -3.13 5.60 24.45
CA ALA A 72 -1.75 5.61 24.92
C ALA A 72 -1.57 6.40 26.24
N GLN A 73 -2.23 7.55 26.36
CA GLN A 73 -2.22 8.38 27.57
C GLN A 73 -3.01 7.76 28.72
N SER A 74 -4.03 6.96 28.43
CA SER A 74 -4.84 6.27 29.44
C SER A 74 -4.19 5.01 30.02
N ARG A 75 -3.07 4.56 29.45
CA ARG A 75 -2.40 3.33 29.91
C ARG A 75 -1.75 3.52 31.27
N LEU A 76 -1.89 2.51 32.13
CA LEU A 76 -1.03 2.38 33.29
C LEU A 76 0.42 2.15 32.83
N SER A 77 1.37 2.81 33.49
CA SER A 77 2.81 2.66 33.17
C SER A 77 3.24 1.20 33.15
N GLY A 78 3.91 0.78 32.08
CA GLY A 78 4.37 -0.60 31.87
C GLY A 78 3.27 -1.62 31.51
N ALA A 79 1.99 -1.23 31.49
CA ALA A 79 0.92 -2.13 31.10
C ALA A 79 1.04 -2.53 29.62
N GLY A 80 0.92 -3.82 29.36
CA GLY A 80 1.01 -4.38 28.00
C GLY A 80 2.44 -4.55 27.45
N GLN A 81 3.46 -4.02 28.13
CA GLN A 81 4.86 -4.12 27.68
C GLN A 81 5.35 -5.55 27.51
N TRP A 82 4.81 -6.47 28.32
CA TRP A 82 5.10 -7.90 28.25
C TRP A 82 4.82 -8.51 26.86
N LEU A 83 3.91 -7.93 26.08
CA LEU A 83 3.60 -8.42 24.73
C LEU A 83 4.84 -8.43 23.84
N LEU A 84 5.66 -7.37 23.90
CA LEU A 84 6.84 -7.23 23.05
C LEU A 84 7.94 -8.26 23.36
N GLN A 85 7.81 -8.99 24.47
CA GLN A 85 8.70 -10.06 24.89
C GLN A 85 8.04 -11.44 24.83
N HIS A 86 6.75 -11.49 24.50
CA HIS A 86 6.00 -12.73 24.46
C HIS A 86 6.45 -13.56 23.26
N GLU A 87 6.83 -14.82 23.49
CA GLU A 87 7.47 -15.68 22.47
C GLU A 87 6.68 -15.74 21.15
N LYS A 88 5.35 -15.93 21.25
CA LYS A 88 4.47 -15.96 20.06
C LYS A 88 4.44 -14.65 19.28
N PHE A 89 4.46 -13.53 20.00
CA PHE A 89 4.43 -12.21 19.39
C PHE A 89 5.76 -11.93 18.68
N VAL A 90 6.88 -12.23 19.34
CA VAL A 90 8.23 -12.10 18.77
C VAL A 90 8.42 -13.02 17.57
N ALA A 91 7.93 -14.26 17.64
CA ALA A 91 7.98 -15.21 16.52
C ALA A 91 7.16 -14.71 15.32
N TRP A 92 5.96 -14.18 15.57
CA TRP A 92 5.13 -13.57 14.52
C TRP A 92 5.82 -12.35 13.90
N GLN A 93 6.35 -11.44 14.71
CA GLN A 93 6.98 -10.20 14.23
C GLN A 93 8.25 -10.47 13.41
N ASN A 94 9.02 -11.49 13.76
CA ASN A 94 10.24 -11.86 13.05
C ASN A 94 10.02 -12.86 11.91
N SER A 95 8.77 -13.22 11.61
CA SER A 95 8.44 -14.12 10.51
C SER A 95 8.80 -13.48 9.17
N SER A 96 9.47 -14.23 8.29
CA SER A 96 9.71 -13.83 6.90
C SER A 96 8.49 -14.06 5.99
N SER A 97 7.42 -14.66 6.52
CA SER A 97 6.18 -14.95 5.80
C SER A 97 5.05 -14.06 6.30
N SER A 98 4.17 -13.67 5.36
CA SER A 98 2.92 -12.99 5.66
C SER A 98 2.10 -13.81 6.66
N SER A 99 1.69 -13.18 7.76
CA SER A 99 0.98 -13.87 8.84
C SER A 99 0.08 -12.94 9.63
N LEU A 100 -1.05 -13.48 10.10
CA LEU A 100 -2.03 -12.75 10.89
C LEU A 100 -1.87 -13.12 12.38
N LEU A 101 -1.73 -12.11 13.24
CA LEU A 101 -1.81 -12.27 14.69
C LEU A 101 -3.15 -11.76 15.22
N LEU A 102 -3.96 -12.65 15.78
CA LEU A 102 -5.23 -12.29 16.41
C LEU A 102 -5.08 -12.22 17.93
N ILE A 103 -5.22 -11.00 18.48
CA ILE A 103 -5.33 -10.79 19.93
C ILE A 103 -6.79 -10.75 20.31
N HIS A 104 -7.27 -11.79 20.98
CA HIS A 104 -8.65 -11.90 21.44
C HIS A 104 -8.73 -12.06 22.95
N GLY A 105 -9.85 -11.65 23.53
CA GLY A 105 -10.03 -11.64 24.98
C GLY A 105 -11.34 -10.96 25.35
N ILE A 106 -11.77 -11.15 26.61
CA ILE A 106 -13.00 -10.55 27.12
C ILE A 106 -12.98 -9.01 27.05
N PRO A 107 -14.14 -8.33 27.00
CA PRO A 107 -14.19 -6.88 27.14
C PRO A 107 -13.44 -6.41 28.40
N GLY A 108 -12.68 -5.32 28.30
CA GLY A 108 -11.88 -4.80 29.40
C GLY A 108 -10.55 -5.53 29.67
N SER A 109 -10.19 -6.58 28.92
CA SER A 109 -8.92 -7.32 29.12
C SER A 109 -7.65 -6.57 28.69
N GLY A 110 -7.77 -5.31 28.25
CA GLY A 110 -6.63 -4.49 27.83
C GLY A 110 -6.12 -4.72 26.40
N LYS A 111 -6.94 -5.25 25.48
CA LYS A 111 -6.54 -5.46 24.07
C LYS A 111 -6.06 -4.17 23.39
N SER A 112 -6.84 -3.10 23.47
CA SER A 112 -6.44 -1.80 22.92
C SER A 112 -5.16 -1.24 23.58
N THR A 113 -4.93 -1.53 24.86
CA THR A 113 -3.65 -1.24 25.54
C THR A 113 -2.50 -1.99 24.89
N LEU A 114 -2.66 -3.29 24.61
CA LEU A 114 -1.66 -4.10 23.91
C LEU A 114 -1.39 -3.59 22.49
N CYS A 115 -2.45 -3.32 21.72
CA CYS A 115 -2.36 -2.75 20.37
C CYS A 115 -1.60 -1.42 20.37
N SER A 116 -1.91 -0.52 21.30
CA SER A 116 -1.24 0.77 21.37
C SER A 116 0.23 0.68 21.80
N VAL A 117 0.60 -0.25 22.69
CA VAL A 117 2.02 -0.51 23.01
C VAL A 117 2.79 -0.95 21.76
N PHE A 118 2.19 -1.81 20.93
CA PHE A 118 2.81 -2.23 19.69
C PHE A 118 2.93 -1.08 18.68
N VAL A 119 1.86 -0.29 18.51
CA VAL A 119 1.88 0.91 17.64
C VAL A 119 3.00 1.87 18.03
N ASP A 120 3.18 2.15 19.33
CA ASP A 120 4.29 3.00 19.79
C ASP A 120 5.67 2.42 19.45
N SER A 121 5.84 1.10 19.61
CA SER A 121 7.08 0.42 19.25
C SER A 121 7.39 0.56 17.76
N MET A 122 6.39 0.39 16.90
CA MET A 122 6.54 0.52 15.45
C MET A 122 6.80 1.96 15.02
N LEU A 123 6.06 2.94 15.56
CA LEU A 123 6.31 4.36 15.29
C LEU A 123 7.71 4.79 15.75
N SER A 124 8.19 4.26 16.88
CA SER A 124 9.57 4.50 17.34
C SER A 124 10.61 3.90 16.40
N MET A 125 10.33 2.74 15.79
CA MET A 125 11.22 2.08 14.83
C MET A 125 11.26 2.87 13.50
N VAL A 126 10.09 3.20 12.95
CA VAL A 126 9.97 3.96 11.69
C VAL A 126 10.64 5.33 11.78
N SER A 127 10.54 6.01 12.92
CA SER A 127 11.20 7.31 13.12
C SER A 127 12.72 7.25 13.27
N LYS A 128 13.29 6.10 13.64
CA LYS A 128 14.75 5.93 13.87
C LYS A 128 15.49 5.30 12.70
N THR A 129 14.78 4.60 11.82
CA THR A 129 15.40 3.78 10.79
C THR A 129 14.90 4.20 9.41
N SER A 130 15.81 4.72 8.58
CA SER A 130 15.50 5.19 7.21
C SER A 130 15.16 4.07 6.22
N THR A 131 15.18 2.82 6.67
CA THR A 131 14.84 1.61 5.92
C THR A 131 13.80 0.77 6.68
N ALA A 132 13.10 1.37 7.63
CA ALA A 132 11.99 0.68 8.29
C ALA A 132 10.93 0.36 7.24
N ALA A 133 10.26 -0.77 7.39
CA ALA A 133 9.12 -1.19 6.58
C ALA A 133 7.92 -0.24 6.71
N PRO A 134 7.02 -0.16 5.69
CA PRO A 134 5.79 0.60 5.80
C PRO A 134 4.92 0.13 6.96
N PHE A 135 4.30 1.08 7.67
CA PHE A 135 3.48 0.80 8.83
C PHE A 135 2.16 1.58 8.79
N GLY A 136 1.05 0.88 9.00
CA GLY A 136 -0.28 1.46 9.10
C GLY A 136 -1.04 0.94 10.31
N TYR A 137 -1.87 1.79 10.93
CA TYR A 137 -2.73 1.34 12.01
C TYR A 137 -4.11 2.01 12.00
N PHE A 138 -5.11 1.36 12.58
CA PHE A 138 -6.44 1.94 12.73
C PHE A 138 -7.10 1.46 14.02
N TYR A 139 -7.83 2.36 14.66
CA TYR A 139 -8.67 2.06 15.83
C TYR A 139 -10.13 2.22 15.42
N CYS A 140 -10.81 1.10 15.25
CA CYS A 140 -12.25 1.08 15.03
C CYS A 140 -12.93 1.56 16.32
N ALA A 141 -13.84 2.53 16.18
CA ALA A 141 -14.51 3.17 17.30
C ALA A 141 -15.93 2.65 17.47
N ASN A 142 -16.49 2.88 18.67
CA ASN A 142 -17.87 2.52 18.96
C ASN A 142 -18.82 3.20 17.96
N PRO A 143 -19.75 2.44 17.34
CA PRO A 143 -20.75 2.92 16.40
C PRO A 143 -21.38 4.27 16.77
N GLN A 144 -21.69 4.51 18.04
CA GLN A 144 -22.54 5.64 18.45
C GLN A 144 -21.88 7.03 18.34
N SER A 145 -20.56 7.13 18.31
CA SER A 145 -19.86 8.43 18.32
C SER A 145 -19.30 8.87 16.96
N GLU A 146 -18.94 7.93 16.07
CA GLU A 146 -18.24 8.26 14.82
C GLU A 146 -18.65 7.31 13.67
N LYS A 147 -19.62 7.72 12.82
CA LYS A 147 -20.15 6.89 11.72
C LYS A 147 -19.11 6.55 10.64
N GLU A 148 -18.18 7.47 10.38
CA GLU A 148 -17.07 7.34 9.39
C GLU A 148 -15.99 6.34 9.82
N ARG A 149 -16.23 5.53 10.86
CA ARG A 149 -15.31 4.49 11.34
C ARG A 149 -15.90 3.10 11.35
N ARG A 150 -17.09 2.99 10.76
CA ARG A 150 -17.81 1.73 10.62
C ARG A 150 -17.58 1.07 9.27
N SER A 151 -17.00 1.80 8.31
CA SER A 151 -16.81 1.29 6.96
C SER A 151 -15.41 0.71 6.73
N ALA A 152 -15.35 -0.43 6.06
CA ALA A 152 -14.13 -1.02 5.52
C ALA A 152 -13.37 -0.03 4.63
N ASP A 153 -14.11 0.79 3.87
CA ASP A 153 -13.50 1.82 3.04
C ASP A 153 -12.71 2.84 3.88
N ASP A 154 -13.26 3.29 5.01
CA ASP A 154 -12.61 4.30 5.85
C ASP A 154 -11.37 3.75 6.53
N VAL A 155 -11.44 2.50 6.99
CA VAL A 155 -10.31 1.75 7.56
C VAL A 155 -9.19 1.65 6.53
N LEU A 156 -9.50 1.15 5.33
CA LEU A 156 -8.53 0.88 4.28
C LEU A 156 -7.96 2.18 3.67
N ARG A 157 -8.78 3.20 3.44
CA ARG A 157 -8.30 4.53 2.99
C ARG A 157 -7.35 5.15 4.01
N THR A 158 -7.65 5.06 5.30
CA THR A 158 -6.80 5.62 6.36
C THR A 158 -5.48 4.86 6.49
N ILE A 159 -5.48 3.55 6.30
CA ILE A 159 -4.25 2.74 6.25
C ILE A 159 -3.42 3.12 5.02
N LEU A 160 -4.04 3.16 3.83
CA LEU A 160 -3.39 3.55 2.59
C LEU A 160 -2.81 4.97 2.69
N PHE A 161 -3.54 5.92 3.27
CA PHE A 161 -3.05 7.26 3.54
C PHE A 161 -1.78 7.25 4.40
N GLN A 162 -1.79 6.53 5.53
CA GLN A 162 -0.64 6.48 6.44
C GLN A 162 0.61 5.95 5.78
N VAL A 163 0.52 4.85 5.03
CA VAL A 163 1.68 4.30 4.34
C VAL A 163 2.16 5.25 3.23
N SER A 164 1.24 5.96 2.57
CA SER A 164 1.55 6.89 1.46
C SER A 164 2.26 8.17 1.88
N ILE A 165 2.10 8.60 3.13
CA ILE A 165 2.79 9.79 3.67
C ILE A 165 4.13 9.46 4.34
N ASP A 166 4.53 8.18 4.38
CA ASP A 166 5.82 7.75 4.92
C ASP A 166 6.97 8.25 4.02
N PRO A 167 7.88 9.11 4.54
CA PRO A 167 8.99 9.66 3.75
C PRO A 167 9.89 8.61 3.09
N VAL A 168 10.02 7.43 3.70
CA VAL A 168 10.91 6.36 3.21
C VAL A 168 10.34 5.72 1.94
N HIS A 169 9.03 5.49 1.91
CA HIS A 169 8.35 4.76 0.83
C HIS A 169 7.63 5.68 -0.16
N ARG A 170 7.56 6.98 0.15
CA ARG A 170 6.83 8.00 -0.61
C ARG A 170 7.06 7.93 -2.11
N THR A 171 8.31 7.77 -2.57
CA THR A 171 8.62 7.82 -4.01
C THR A 171 7.97 6.69 -4.81
N LYS A 172 7.96 5.46 -4.27
CA LYS A 172 7.34 4.30 -4.95
C LYS A 172 5.82 4.37 -4.87
N LEU A 173 5.30 4.76 -3.71
CA LEU A 173 3.87 4.92 -3.45
C LEU A 173 3.24 6.00 -4.29
N LYS A 174 3.99 7.08 -4.47
CA LYS A 174 3.60 8.20 -5.31
C LYS A 174 3.31 7.75 -6.73
N ALA A 175 4.17 6.91 -7.33
CA ALA A 175 3.93 6.43 -8.69
C ALA A 175 2.62 5.63 -8.82
N CYS A 176 2.34 4.70 -7.88
CA CYS A 176 1.11 3.90 -7.91
C CYS A 176 -0.14 4.77 -7.74
N LEU A 177 -0.09 5.73 -6.82
CA LEU A 177 -1.18 6.67 -6.57
C LEU A 177 -1.37 7.69 -7.70
N ASP A 178 -0.30 8.15 -8.33
CA ASP A 178 -0.36 9.01 -9.51
C ASP A 178 -1.04 8.28 -10.67
N CYS A 179 -0.65 7.02 -10.93
CA CYS A 179 -1.31 6.19 -11.95
C CYS A 179 -2.80 5.99 -11.67
N GLU A 180 -3.17 5.77 -10.41
CA GLU A 180 -4.58 5.67 -10.02
C GLU A 180 -5.33 6.99 -10.20
N TYR A 181 -4.71 8.12 -9.84
CA TYR A 181 -5.29 9.44 -10.04
C TYR A 181 -5.52 9.73 -11.53
N GLU A 182 -4.52 9.48 -12.38
CA GLU A 182 -4.63 9.65 -13.84
C GLU A 182 -5.73 8.77 -14.43
N ARG A 183 -5.85 7.52 -13.98
CA ARG A 183 -6.92 6.60 -14.38
C ARG A 183 -8.30 7.20 -14.07
N GLN A 184 -8.48 7.77 -12.88
CA GLN A 184 -9.76 8.40 -12.50
C GLN A 184 -10.05 9.66 -13.31
N VAL A 185 -9.05 10.51 -13.55
CA VAL A 185 -9.19 11.70 -14.41
C VAL A 185 -9.59 11.31 -15.83
N ALA A 186 -9.00 10.25 -16.38
CA ALA A 186 -9.36 9.74 -17.70
C ALA A 186 -10.81 9.23 -17.75
N LEU A 187 -11.26 8.50 -16.73
CA LEU A 187 -12.64 8.03 -16.63
C LEU A 187 -13.65 9.18 -16.45
N ALA A 188 -13.28 10.21 -15.69
CA ALA A 188 -14.11 11.40 -15.52
C ALA A 188 -14.27 12.19 -16.83
N ARG A 189 -13.17 12.37 -17.56
CA ARG A 189 -13.19 13.01 -18.90
C ARG A 189 -14.01 12.22 -19.92
N ALA A 190 -14.06 10.90 -19.81
CA ALA A 190 -14.89 10.04 -20.64
C ALA A 190 -16.40 10.11 -20.28
N GLY A 191 -16.81 11.00 -19.38
CA GLY A 191 -18.20 11.25 -19.01
C GLY A 191 -18.80 10.16 -18.13
N LYS A 192 -17.96 9.34 -17.47
CA LYS A 192 -18.46 8.17 -16.74
C LYS A 192 -18.69 8.43 -15.24
N PHE A 193 -17.86 9.20 -14.53
CA PHE A 193 -18.05 9.48 -13.08
C PHE A 193 -17.24 10.73 -12.62
N ASP A 194 -17.60 11.33 -11.49
CA ASP A 194 -16.75 12.33 -10.80
C ASP A 194 -15.50 11.66 -10.18
N LEU A 195 -14.50 12.48 -9.79
CA LEU A 195 -13.32 12.01 -9.04
C LEU A 195 -13.70 11.54 -7.63
N ALA A 196 -14.20 10.32 -7.51
CA ALA A 196 -14.70 9.75 -6.25
C ALA A 196 -13.59 9.29 -5.30
N LYS A 197 -13.93 9.14 -4.00
CA LYS A 197 -13.05 8.47 -3.03
C LYS A 197 -12.79 7.02 -3.46
N LEU A 198 -11.62 6.48 -3.11
CA LEU A 198 -11.33 5.07 -3.34
C LEU A 198 -12.21 4.17 -2.48
N TYR A 199 -12.77 3.13 -3.08
CA TYR A 199 -13.48 2.09 -2.33
C TYR A 199 -12.50 1.02 -1.84
N ALA A 200 -12.97 0.15 -0.95
CA ALA A 200 -12.19 -0.92 -0.36
C ALA A 200 -11.40 -1.74 -1.40
N PRO A 201 -11.99 -2.21 -2.53
CA PRO A 201 -11.23 -2.99 -3.51
C PRO A 201 -10.04 -2.24 -4.13
N ASP A 202 -10.20 -0.94 -4.41
CA ASP A 202 -9.12 -0.10 -4.93
C ASP A 202 -8.01 0.08 -3.90
N CYS A 203 -8.40 0.29 -2.62
CA CYS A 203 -7.45 0.40 -1.53
C CYS A 203 -6.67 -0.90 -1.30
N VAL A 204 -7.36 -2.05 -1.34
CA VAL A 204 -6.72 -3.37 -1.19
C VAL A 204 -5.72 -3.60 -2.31
N ARG A 205 -6.11 -3.37 -3.58
CA ARG A 205 -5.19 -3.51 -4.72
C ARG A 205 -3.93 -2.68 -4.53
N LEU A 206 -4.07 -1.41 -4.16
CA LEU A 206 -2.93 -0.53 -3.93
C LEU A 206 -2.09 -0.99 -2.73
N ILE A 207 -2.70 -1.40 -1.62
CA ILE A 207 -1.98 -1.94 -0.46
C ILE A 207 -1.18 -3.21 -0.83
N LEU A 208 -1.75 -4.09 -1.65
CA LEU A 208 -1.08 -5.30 -2.13
C LEU A 208 0.14 -4.97 -2.99
N GLU A 209 -0.01 -4.05 -3.94
CA GLU A 209 1.07 -3.58 -4.82
C GLU A 209 2.26 -3.02 -4.00
N ILE A 210 1.98 -2.44 -2.83
CA ILE A 210 2.99 -1.95 -1.90
C ILE A 210 3.66 -3.10 -1.16
N ALA A 211 2.85 -4.02 -0.65
CA ALA A 211 3.30 -5.17 0.13
C ALA A 211 4.15 -6.14 -0.71
N GLU A 212 4.00 -6.17 -2.04
CA GLU A 212 4.89 -6.91 -2.95
C GLU A 212 6.32 -6.40 -2.96
N GLN A 213 6.51 -5.10 -2.69
CA GLN A 213 7.81 -4.45 -2.80
C GLN A 213 8.55 -4.36 -1.46
N ASP A 214 7.81 -4.22 -0.37
CA ASP A 214 8.36 -4.09 0.99
C ASP A 214 7.43 -4.78 2.00
N PRO A 215 7.94 -5.61 2.93
CA PRO A 215 7.11 -6.15 4.01
C PRO A 215 6.39 -5.03 4.76
N MET A 216 5.06 -5.10 4.84
CA MET A 216 4.25 -4.09 5.54
C MET A 216 3.67 -4.66 6.83
N THR A 217 3.58 -3.83 7.87
CA THR A 217 2.82 -4.16 9.09
C THR A 217 1.56 -3.31 9.17
N ILE A 218 0.41 -3.95 9.37
CA ILE A 218 -0.88 -3.31 9.56
C ILE A 218 -1.46 -3.74 10.92
N VAL A 219 -1.93 -2.77 11.72
CA VAL A 219 -2.59 -3.03 13.01
C VAL A 219 -4.00 -2.48 13.01
N ILE A 220 -5.01 -3.33 13.27
CA ILE A 220 -6.41 -2.89 13.38
C ILE A 220 -6.95 -3.30 14.74
N ASP A 221 -7.30 -2.34 15.58
CA ASP A 221 -7.93 -2.56 16.88
C ASP A 221 -9.45 -2.41 16.76
N GLY A 222 -10.18 -3.33 17.39
CA GLY A 222 -11.65 -3.23 17.50
C GLY A 222 -12.42 -3.58 16.23
N VAL A 223 -11.93 -4.49 15.39
CA VAL A 223 -12.62 -4.94 14.14
C VAL A 223 -14.06 -5.40 14.40
N ASP A 224 -14.36 -5.90 15.60
CA ASP A 224 -15.71 -6.27 16.05
C ASP A 224 -16.69 -5.09 16.15
N SER A 225 -16.20 -3.85 16.17
CA SER A 225 -17.02 -2.63 16.15
C SER A 225 -17.39 -2.13 14.75
N VAL A 226 -16.76 -2.68 13.70
CA VAL A 226 -17.13 -2.46 12.28
C VAL A 226 -18.48 -3.10 12.00
N ASP A 227 -19.25 -2.51 11.07
CA ASP A 227 -20.53 -3.06 10.66
C ASP A 227 -20.37 -4.51 10.18
N GLU A 228 -21.24 -5.41 10.66
CA GLU A 228 -21.07 -6.86 10.49
C GLU A 228 -20.97 -7.30 9.02
N ILE A 229 -21.63 -6.57 8.12
CA ILE A 229 -21.62 -6.80 6.67
C ILE A 229 -20.26 -6.42 6.05
N GLU A 230 -19.55 -5.46 6.64
CA GLU A 230 -18.29 -4.94 6.10
C GLU A 230 -17.05 -5.61 6.71
N ARG A 231 -17.18 -6.30 7.86
CA ARG A 231 -16.07 -7.06 8.48
C ARG A 231 -15.40 -8.06 7.53
N PRO A 232 -16.13 -8.85 6.71
CA PRO A 232 -15.50 -9.75 5.76
C PRO A 232 -14.60 -9.02 4.78
N VAL A 233 -14.95 -7.82 4.33
CA VAL A 233 -14.12 -7.03 3.41
C VAL A 233 -12.76 -6.70 4.02
N ILE A 234 -12.72 -6.33 5.30
CA ILE A 234 -11.46 -6.05 6.01
C ILE A 234 -10.66 -7.32 6.22
N ILE A 235 -11.32 -8.41 6.64
CA ILE A 235 -10.64 -9.69 6.88
C ILE A 235 -10.07 -10.23 5.58
N ASP A 236 -10.87 -10.25 4.52
CA ASP A 236 -10.47 -10.70 3.19
C ASP A 236 -9.38 -9.80 2.62
N ALA A 237 -9.39 -8.48 2.87
CA ALA A 237 -8.28 -7.60 2.51
C ALA A 237 -6.97 -8.04 3.16
N LEU A 238 -6.97 -8.27 4.48
CA LEU A 238 -5.80 -8.70 5.26
C LEU A 238 -5.34 -10.13 4.91
N LEU A 239 -6.25 -10.98 4.46
CA LEU A 239 -5.94 -12.33 4.00
C LEU A 239 -5.57 -12.37 2.51
N SER A 240 -6.06 -11.45 1.68
CA SER A 240 -5.71 -11.35 0.26
C SER A 240 -4.26 -10.93 0.07
N THR A 241 -3.67 -10.22 1.03
CA THR A 241 -2.22 -10.05 1.21
C THR A 241 -1.44 -11.35 1.39
N SER A 242 -2.10 -12.51 1.36
CA SER A 242 -1.48 -13.84 1.40
C SER A 242 -1.76 -14.71 0.16
N HIS A 243 -2.46 -14.21 -0.87
CA HIS A 243 -3.03 -15.05 -1.92
C HIS A 243 -2.28 -15.12 -3.26
N GLU A 244 -1.22 -14.35 -3.50
CA GLU A 244 -0.39 -14.48 -4.72
C GLU A 244 0.67 -15.58 -4.55
N MET A 245 0.25 -16.82 -4.84
CA MET A 245 1.00 -17.94 -5.42
C MET A 245 2.47 -18.19 -5.00
N PHE A 246 2.79 -18.28 -3.70
CA PHE A 246 3.72 -19.28 -3.15
C PHE A 246 3.26 -19.60 -1.73
N LEU A 247 3.35 -20.88 -1.35
CA LEU A 247 2.87 -21.48 -0.10
C LEU A 247 2.97 -20.57 1.16
N TRP A 248 2.04 -20.80 2.09
CA TRP A 248 2.03 -20.48 3.53
C TRP A 248 1.21 -19.25 3.99
N ALA A 249 -0.08 -19.48 4.27
CA ALA A 249 -0.77 -18.79 5.37
C ALA A 249 -1.56 -19.83 6.17
N ARG A 250 -1.00 -20.24 7.33
CA ARG A 250 -1.70 -21.07 8.31
C ARG A 250 -2.30 -20.14 9.34
N LEU A 251 -3.64 -20.10 9.40
CA LEU A 251 -4.39 -19.44 10.46
C LEU A 251 -4.05 -20.14 11.79
N GLN A 252 -3.13 -19.57 12.56
CA GLN A 252 -2.84 -20.03 13.92
C GLN A 252 -3.58 -19.09 14.87
N VAL A 253 -4.87 -19.38 15.10
CA VAL A 253 -5.64 -18.75 16.19
C VAL A 253 -5.06 -19.27 17.50
N GLU A 254 -4.01 -18.62 17.96
CA GLU A 254 -3.39 -18.97 19.23
C GLU A 254 -3.71 -17.92 20.26
N ARG A 255 -4.41 -18.36 21.31
CA ARG A 255 -4.57 -17.62 22.55
C ARG A 255 -3.22 -17.09 23.01
N ILE A 256 -3.08 -15.78 22.99
CA ILE A 256 -2.19 -15.06 23.91
C ILE A 256 -3.09 -14.65 25.07
N CYS A 257 -3.27 -15.59 26.00
CA CYS A 257 -3.79 -15.30 27.32
C CYS A 257 -2.60 -15.37 28.28
N ARG A 258 -2.63 -14.58 29.36
CA ARG A 258 -1.75 -14.84 30.51
C ARG A 258 -1.95 -16.25 31.05
#